data_AF-A0A351TAU9-F1
#
_entry.id   AF-A0A351TAU9-F1
#
_cell.length_a   1.000
_cell.length_b   1.000
_cell.length_c   1.000
_cell.angle_alpha   90.00
_cell.angle_beta   90.00
_cell.angle_gamma   90.00
#
_symmetry.space_group_name_H-M   'P 1'
#
loop_
_entity.id
_entity.type
_entity.pdbx_description
1 polymer ?
#
loop_
_entity_poly.entity_id
_entity_poly.type
_entity_poly.pdbx_seq_one_letter_code
_entity_poly.pdbx_strand_id
1 'polypeptide(L)' 'MIHPVEATRELLILNPDIVTIQACLLHDVPEDTTKTVEDIKEIF' A
#
# COMPACT_ATOMS: atom_id res chain seq x y z
N MET A 1 -5.38 -0.44 -10.20
CA MET A 1 -4.10 -1.05 -9.75
C MET A 1 -2.84 -0.45 -10.35
N ILE A 2 -2.89 0.38 -11.40
CA ILE A 2 -1.66 1.01 -11.94
C ILE A 2 -1.06 1.99 -10.91
N HIS A 3 -1.89 2.83 -10.29
CA HIS A 3 -1.45 3.89 -9.37
C HIS A 3 -0.61 3.41 -8.15
N PRO A 4 -1.06 2.45 -7.31
CA PRO A 4 -0.26 2.02 -6.14
C PRO A 4 1.08 1.37 -6.52
N VAL A 5 1.11 0.68 -7.67
CA VAL A 5 2.33 0.04 -8.19
C VAL A 5 3.32 1.08 -8.68
N GLU A 6 2.86 2.11 -9.40
CA GLU A 6 3.70 3.22 -9.85
C GLU A 6 4.25 4.04 -8.68
N ALA A 7 3.40 4.38 -7.70
CA ALA A 7 3.82 5.07 -6.48
C ALA A 7 4.88 4.28 -5.72
N THR A 8 4.68 2.96 -5.58
CA THR A 8 5.66 2.08 -4.93
C THR A 8 6.98 2.02 -5.71
N ARG A 9 6.92 2.00 -7.05
CA ARG A 9 8.13 2.04 -7.88
C ARG A 9 8.95 3.31 -7.66
N GLU A 10 8.30 4.47 -7.50
CA GLU A 10 8.99 5.72 -7.17
C GLU A 10 9.56 5.68 -5.75
N LEU A 11 8.79 5.17 -4.79
CA LEU A 11 9.18 5.03 -3.39
C LEU A 11 10.44 4.17 -3.21
N LEU A 12 10.61 3.11 -4.01
CA LEU A 12 11.76 2.20 -3.94
C LEU A 12 13.13 2.90 -4.12
N ILE A 13 13.18 4.08 -4.73
CA ILE A 13 14.41 4.88 -4.87
C ILE A 13 14.97 5.28 -3.50
N LEU A 14 14.11 5.40 -2.48
CA LEU A 14 14.50 5.75 -1.12
C LEU A 14 14.99 4.55 -0.28
N ASN A 15 14.99 3.35 -0.86
CA ASN A 15 15.27 2.09 -0.16
C ASN A 15 14.50 1.95 1.17
N PRO A 16 13.16 2.08 1.14
CA PRO A 16 12.32 1.97 2.33
C PRO A 16 12.32 0.56 2.92
N ASP A 17 11.85 0.42 4.15
CA ASP A 17 11.57 -0.91 4.71
C ASP A 17 10.36 -1.59 4.04
N ILE A 18 10.23 -2.88 4.28
CA ILE A 18 9.16 -3.70 3.71
C ILE A 18 7.75 -3.24 4.15
N VAL A 19 7.64 -2.70 5.36
CA VAL A 19 6.37 -2.22 5.92
C VAL A 19 5.88 -0.99 5.16
N THR A 20 6.80 -0.08 4.83
CA THR A 20 6.51 1.13 4.07
C THR A 20 6.15 0.80 2.62
N ILE A 21 6.83 -0.17 2.00
CA ILE A 21 6.49 -0.68 0.66
C ILE A 21 5.07 -1.23 0.65
N GLN A 22 4.76 -2.08 1.63
CA GLN A 22 3.44 -2.69 1.76
C GLN A 22 2.35 -1.66 2.01
N ALA A 23 2.59 -0.68 2.88
CA ALA A 23 1.67 0.42 3.13
C ALA A 23 1.41 1.24 1.85
N CYS A 24 2.44 1.52 1.05
CA CYS A 24 2.30 2.21 -0.23
C CYS A 24 1.51 1.39 -1.26
N LEU A 25 1.64 0.06 -1.28
CA LEU A 25 0.82 -0.78 -2.16
C LEU A 25 -0.67 -0.80 -1.77
N LEU A 26 -0.98 -0.57 -0.48
CA LEU A 26 -2.33 -0.67 0.07
C LEU A 26 -2.98 0.68 0.38
N HIS A 27 -2.30 1.81 0.14
CA HIS A 27 -2.69 3.11 0.68
C HIS A 27 -4.10 3.56 0.26
N ASP A 28 -4.50 3.28 -0.98
CA ASP A 28 -5.84 3.63 -1.48
C ASP A 28 -6.90 2.55 -1.21
N VAL A 29 -6.53 1.36 -0.75
CA VAL A 29 -7.49 0.24 -0.60
C VAL A 29 -8.68 0.62 0.30
N PRO A 30 -8.49 1.29 1.45
CA PRO A 30 -9.61 1.75 2.28
C PRO A 30 -10.47 2.84 1.66
N GLU A 31 -9.94 3.59 0.68
CA GLU A 31 -10.62 4.72 0.04
C GLU A 31 -11.37 4.28 -1.25
N ASP A 32 -10.76 3.38 -2.01
CA ASP A 32 -11.24 2.91 -3.32
C ASP A 32 -12.14 1.68 -3.25
N THR A 33 -12.20 1.01 -2.09
CA THR A 33 -12.93 -0.25 -1.94
C THR A 33 -13.78 -0.27 -0.67
N THR A 34 -14.55 -1.35 -0.48
CA THR A 34 -15.31 -1.56 0.76
C THR A 34 -14.47 -2.10 1.91
N LYS A 35 -13.16 -2.34 1.70
CA LYS A 35 -12.27 -2.88 2.72
C LYS A 35 -11.84 -1.80 3.70
N THR A 36 -11.72 -2.13 4.98
CA THR A 36 -11.29 -1.20 6.02
C THR A 36 -9.82 -1.40 6.38
N VAL A 37 -9.27 -0.48 7.19
CA VAL A 37 -7.95 -0.66 7.79
C VAL A 37 -7.93 -1.88 8.72
N GLU A 38 -9.05 -2.17 9.37
CA GLU A 38 -9.22 -3.37 10.21
C GLU A 38 -9.13 -4.64 9.36
N ASP A 39 -9.78 -4.69 8.19
CA ASP A 39 -9.66 -5.83 7.27
C ASP A 39 -8.20 -6.07 6.83
N ILE A 40 -7.41 -5.01 6.66
CA ILE A 40 -6.00 -5.10 6.29
C ILE A 40 -5.17 -5.67 7.45
N LYS A 41 -5.41 -5.21 8.68
CA LYS A 41 -4.73 -5.67 9.90
C LYS A 41 -5.00 -7.12 10.25
N GLU A 42 -6.13 -7.67 9.83
CA GLU A 42 -6.43 -9.10 10.04
C GLU A 42 -5.60 -10.01 9.13
N ILE A 43 -5.10 -9.49 8.01
CA ILE A 43 -4.38 -10.25 6.98
C ILE A 43 -2.86 -10.11 7.11
N PHE A 44 -2.38 -8.94 7.52
CA PHE A 44 -0.96 -8.59 7.57
C PHE A 44 -0.54 -8.07 8.94
#